data_AF-A0A7Y7YS64-F1
#
_entry.id   AF-A0A7Y7YS64-F1
#
_cell.length_a   1.000
_cell.length_b   1.000
_cell.length_c   1.000
_cell.angle_alpha   90.00
_cell.angle_beta   90.00
_cell.angle_gamma   90.00
#
_symmetry.space_group_name_H-M   'P 1'
#
loop_
_entity.id
_entity.type
_entity.pdbx_description
1 polymer ?
#
loop_
_entity_poly.entity_id
_entity_poly.type
_entity_poly.pdbx_seq_one_letter_code
_entity_poly.pdbx_strand_id
1 'polypeptide(L)'
;MTTTQPPRIAGWLLAPLAWLLMSLLSSSVALLSFLMMILSPEARQALGSADAKTTLLFSLSVGCAMAMWAYTLWLTIAFFKRRKNVVRHYILWLLLTVLLAIKSFAFSPVSDKVAVQLLLPSLLAAALLVPYLKRSKRVKQTFINP
;
A
#
# COMPACT_ATOMS: atom_id res chain seq x y z
N MET A 1 -11.18 14.57 39.72
CA MET A 1 -10.63 14.70 38.35
C MET A 1 -10.08 13.35 37.92
N THR A 2 -10.86 12.54 37.20
CA THR A 2 -10.41 11.25 36.68
C THR A 2 -9.57 11.51 35.42
N THR A 3 -8.27 11.31 35.52
CA THR A 3 -7.34 11.36 34.40
C THR A 3 -7.60 10.15 33.49
N THR A 4 -8.49 10.31 32.52
CA THR A 4 -8.73 9.30 31.48
C THR A 4 -7.51 9.21 30.59
N GLN A 5 -6.60 8.28 30.94
CA GLN A 5 -5.49 7.87 30.10
C GLN A 5 -6.02 7.62 28.67
N PRO A 6 -5.45 8.27 27.64
CA PRO A 6 -5.92 8.07 26.28
C PRO A 6 -5.84 6.58 25.96
N PRO A 7 -6.90 5.95 25.43
CA PRO A 7 -6.92 4.52 25.21
C PRO A 7 -5.69 4.10 24.40
N ARG A 8 -4.93 3.12 24.92
CA ARG A 8 -3.76 2.55 24.26
C ARG A 8 -4.20 1.98 22.91
N ILE A 9 -3.38 2.18 21.87
CA ILE A 9 -3.53 1.47 20.59
C ILE A 9 -3.20 0.00 20.89
N ALA A 10 -4.23 -0.76 21.26
CA ALA A 10 -4.10 -2.15 21.69
C ALA A 10 -5.27 -2.99 21.17
N GLY A 11 -5.00 -4.26 20.91
CA GLY A 11 -5.96 -5.25 20.39
C GLY A 11 -6.02 -5.27 18.85
N TRP A 12 -7.20 -5.54 18.30
CA TRP A 12 -7.45 -5.73 16.86
C TRP A 12 -7.08 -4.54 15.95
N LEU A 13 -6.76 -3.36 16.51
CA LEU A 13 -6.25 -2.22 15.73
C LEU A 13 -4.80 -2.44 15.23
N LEU A 14 -4.09 -3.42 15.80
CA LEU A 14 -2.76 -3.81 15.36
C LEU A 14 -2.78 -4.53 14.01
N ALA A 15 -3.85 -5.25 13.66
CA ALA A 15 -3.93 -5.95 12.38
C ALA A 15 -3.90 -4.99 11.16
N PRO A 16 -4.71 -3.91 11.10
CA PRO A 16 -4.59 -2.89 10.06
C PRO A 16 -3.22 -2.20 10.04
N LEU A 17 -2.62 -1.99 11.21
CA LEU A 17 -1.30 -1.35 11.34
C LEU A 17 -0.19 -2.27 10.83
N ALA A 18 -0.21 -3.54 11.20
CA ALA A 18 0.74 -4.55 10.73
C ALA A 18 0.65 -4.72 9.21
N TRP A 19 -0.57 -4.73 8.66
CA TRP A 19 -0.77 -4.77 7.22
C TRP A 19 -0.18 -3.55 6.51
N LEU A 20 -0.36 -2.35 7.07
CA LEU A 20 0.25 -1.14 6.53
C LEU A 20 1.77 -1.20 6.55
N LEU A 21 2.35 -1.61 7.68
CA LEU A 21 3.81 -1.72 7.82
C LEU A 21 4.38 -2.75 6.85
N MET A 22 3.73 -3.91 6.71
CA MET A 22 4.12 -4.93 5.74
C MET A 22 4.07 -4.39 4.29
N SER A 23 3.02 -3.63 3.97
CA SER A 23 2.86 -3.02 2.64
C SER A 23 3.86 -1.88 2.39
N LEU A 24 4.20 -1.11 3.42
CA LEU A 24 5.24 -0.09 3.36
C LEU A 24 6.61 -0.71 3.13
N LEU A 25 6.90 -1.82 3.81
CA LEU A 25 8.15 -2.57 3.61
C LEU A 25 8.21 -3.14 2.18
N SER A 26 7.13 -3.78 1.72
CA SER A 26 7.06 -4.34 0.36
C SER A 26 7.23 -3.27 -0.71
N SER A 27 6.60 -2.10 -0.57
CA SER A 27 6.76 -0.99 -1.51
C SER A 27 8.15 -0.36 -1.46
N SER A 28 8.80 -0.34 -0.28
CA SER A 28 10.19 0.10 -0.14
C SER A 28 11.16 -0.83 -0.89
N VAL A 29 10.95 -2.15 -0.79
CA VAL A 29 11.74 -3.15 -1.54
C VAL A 29 11.53 -2.99 -3.05
N ALA A 30 10.30 -2.73 -3.50
CA ALA A 30 10.03 -2.47 -4.91
C ALA A 30 10.77 -1.22 -5.44
N LEU A 31 10.77 -0.12 -4.68
CA LEU A 31 11.54 1.07 -5.02
C LEU A 31 13.04 0.80 -5.06
N LEU A 32 13.55 0.02 -4.10
CA LEU A 32 14.95 -0.36 -4.07
C LEU A 32 15.32 -1.23 -5.29
N SER A 33 14.40 -2.09 -5.74
CA SER A 33 14.56 -2.89 -6.96
C SER A 33 14.61 -2.02 -8.21
N PHE A 34 13.74 -1.00 -8.32
CA PHE A 34 13.82 -0.01 -9.39
C PHE A 34 15.12 0.79 -9.36
N LEU A 35 15.60 1.14 -8.15
CA LEU A 35 16.84 1.87 -7.98
C LEU A 35 18.04 1.02 -8.42
N MET A 36 18.09 -0.25 -8.02
CA MET A 36 19.10 -1.21 -8.48
C MET A 36 19.07 -1.39 -10.00
N MET A 37 17.87 -1.47 -10.59
CA MET A 37 17.72 -1.53 -12.05
C MET A 37 18.31 -0.28 -12.71
N ILE A 38 18.00 0.93 -12.22
CA ILE A 38 18.54 2.17 -12.76
C ILE A 38 20.06 2.27 -12.56
N LEU A 39 20.62 1.68 -11.51
CA LEU A 39 22.07 1.67 -11.27
C LEU A 39 22.81 0.66 -12.18
N SER A 40 22.14 -0.41 -12.58
CA SER A 40 22.75 -1.46 -13.41
C SER A 40 23.08 -0.95 -14.83
N PRO A 41 24.29 -1.23 -15.35
CA PRO A 41 24.70 -0.78 -16.68
C PRO A 41 23.89 -1.47 -17.79
N GLU A 42 23.51 -2.73 -17.60
CA GLU A 42 22.71 -3.50 -18.54
C GLU A 42 21.31 -2.90 -18.75
N ALA A 43 20.62 -2.50 -17.69
CA ALA A 43 19.30 -1.88 -17.81
C ALA A 43 19.38 -0.47 -18.42
N ARG A 44 20.46 0.28 -18.16
CA ARG A 44 20.70 1.59 -18.81
C ARG A 44 20.91 1.44 -20.31
N GLN A 45 21.66 0.43 -20.73
CA GLN A 45 21.83 0.11 -22.14
C GLN A 45 20.52 -0.34 -22.79
N ALA A 46 19.78 -1.22 -22.11
CA ALA A 46 18.47 -1.67 -22.58
C ALA A 46 17.49 -0.51 -22.76
N LEU A 47 17.39 0.41 -21.77
CA LEU A 47 16.54 1.60 -21.85
C LEU A 47 17.03 2.63 -22.88
N GLY A 48 18.35 2.76 -23.08
CA GLY A 48 18.93 3.63 -24.10
C GLY A 48 18.67 3.12 -25.54
N SER A 49 18.55 1.80 -25.71
CA SER A 49 18.19 1.17 -26.98
C SER A 49 16.68 0.93 -27.16
N ALA A 50 15.87 1.18 -26.13
CA ALA A 50 14.45 0.90 -26.12
C ALA A 50 13.64 1.98 -26.85
N ASP A 51 12.51 1.57 -27.44
CA ASP A 51 11.55 2.49 -28.05
C ASP A 51 11.01 3.51 -27.04
N ALA A 52 10.66 4.71 -27.52
CA ALA A 52 10.20 5.82 -26.70
C ALA A 52 9.00 5.43 -25.81
N LYS A 53 8.12 4.56 -26.33
CA LYS A 53 6.97 4.03 -25.58
C LYS A 53 7.39 3.23 -24.34
N THR A 54 8.41 2.38 -24.45
CA THR A 54 8.89 1.54 -23.35
C THR A 54 9.53 2.39 -22.26
N THR A 55 10.34 3.39 -22.65
CA THR A 55 10.96 4.33 -21.70
C THR A 55 9.92 5.19 -20.97
N LEU A 56 8.86 5.62 -21.67
CA LEU A 56 7.73 6.31 -21.05
C LEU A 56 6.97 5.41 -20.07
N LEU A 57 6.66 4.16 -20.44
CA LEU A 57 5.97 3.21 -19.57
C LEU A 57 6.80 2.84 -18.34
N PHE A 58 8.11 2.68 -18.49
CA PHE A 58 9.03 2.46 -17.38
C PHE A 58 9.02 3.65 -16.42
N SER A 59 9.19 4.87 -16.94
CA SER A 59 9.19 6.10 -16.14
C SER A 59 7.86 6.31 -15.42
N LEU A 60 6.75 6.02 -16.09
CA LEU A 60 5.40 6.06 -15.51
C LEU A 60 5.24 5.03 -14.38
N SER A 61 5.79 3.83 -14.55
CA SER A 61 5.73 2.76 -13.54
C SER A 61 6.53 3.13 -12.29
N VAL A 62 7.73 3.71 -12.46
CA VAL A 62 8.55 4.23 -11.35
C VAL A 62 7.81 5.36 -10.63
N GLY A 63 7.22 6.30 -11.36
CA GLY A 63 6.42 7.39 -10.80
C GLY A 63 5.21 6.89 -10.02
N CYS A 64 4.49 5.89 -10.55
CA CYS A 64 3.35 5.27 -9.87
C CYS A 64 3.79 4.54 -8.58
N ALA A 65 4.91 3.80 -8.62
CA ALA A 65 5.46 3.13 -7.45
C ALA A 65 5.87 4.13 -6.36
N MET A 66 6.52 5.23 -6.73
CA MET A 66 6.85 6.33 -5.81
C MET A 66 5.61 6.98 -5.20
N ALA A 67 4.58 7.25 -6.01
CA ALA A 67 3.32 7.84 -5.54
C ALA A 67 2.63 6.90 -4.54
N MET A 68 2.56 5.61 -4.84
CA MET A 68 2.01 4.59 -3.94
C MET A 68 2.79 4.50 -2.63
N TRP A 69 4.13 4.52 -2.69
CA TRP A 69 4.99 4.48 -1.51
C TRP A 69 4.79 5.72 -0.62
N ALA A 70 4.85 6.93 -1.20
CA ALA A 70 4.64 8.18 -0.48
C ALA A 70 3.25 8.24 0.18
N TYR A 71 2.21 7.77 -0.53
CA TYR A 71 0.86 7.71 0.00
C TYR A 71 0.73 6.70 1.15
N THR A 72 1.39 5.54 1.05
CA THR A 72 1.41 4.51 2.12
C THR A 72 2.16 5.03 3.36
N LEU A 73 3.27 5.74 3.16
CA LEU A 73 4.05 6.37 4.23
C LEU A 73 3.24 7.46 4.93
N TRP A 74 2.58 8.34 4.17
CA TRP A 74 1.67 9.35 4.70
C TRP A 74 0.52 8.72 5.50
N LEU A 75 -0.09 7.66 4.97
CA LEU A 75 -1.18 6.95 5.64
C LEU A 75 -0.71 6.32 6.96
N THR A 76 0.50 5.77 6.99
CA THR A 76 1.14 5.21 8.19
C THR A 76 1.34 6.30 9.24
N ILE A 77 1.91 7.45 8.87
CA ILE A 77 2.08 8.60 9.78
C ILE A 77 0.71 9.10 10.28
N ALA A 78 -0.27 9.24 9.38
CA ALA A 78 -1.61 9.69 9.73
C ALA A 78 -2.29 8.73 10.71
N PHE A 79 -2.07 7.42 10.56
CA PHE A 79 -2.55 6.39 11.49
C PHE A 79 -1.96 6.58 12.88
N PHE A 80 -0.65 6.79 13.00
CA PHE A 80 0.00 7.09 14.29
C PHE A 80 -0.48 8.41 14.90
N LYS A 81 -0.75 9.42 14.06
CA LYS A 81 -1.28 10.73 14.48
C LYS A 81 -2.77 10.72 14.85
N ARG A 82 -3.43 9.56 14.76
CA ARG A 82 -4.84 9.33 15.13
C ARG A 82 -5.83 10.27 14.43
N ARG A 83 -5.55 10.63 13.18
CA ARG A 83 -6.40 11.50 12.36
C ARG A 83 -7.73 10.83 12.02
N LYS A 84 -8.85 11.54 12.14
CA LYS A 84 -10.21 11.04 11.87
C LYS A 84 -10.41 10.56 10.43
N ASN A 85 -9.71 11.20 9.48
CA ASN A 85 -9.82 10.88 8.06
C ASN A 85 -9.03 9.64 7.62
N VAL A 86 -8.19 9.07 8.50
CA VAL A 86 -7.35 7.89 8.18
C VAL A 86 -8.19 6.71 7.75
N VAL A 87 -9.30 6.44 8.44
CA VAL A 87 -10.14 5.28 8.14
C VAL A 87 -10.67 5.34 6.70
N ARG A 88 -11.07 6.53 6.22
CA ARG A 88 -11.54 6.71 4.84
C ARG A 88 -10.42 6.50 3.84
N HIS A 89 -9.26 7.10 4.08
CA HIS A 89 -8.09 6.98 3.19
C HIS A 89 -7.53 5.56 3.19
N TYR A 90 -7.60 4.84 4.30
CA TYR A 90 -7.21 3.44 4.40
C TYR A 90 -8.09 2.55 3.54
N ILE A 91 -9.42 2.75 3.58
CA ILE A 91 -10.35 2.00 2.72
C ILE A 91 -10.09 2.30 1.25
N LEU A 92 -9.90 3.57 0.89
CA LEU A 92 -9.54 3.97 -0.48
C LEU A 92 -8.22 3.34 -0.92
N TRP A 93 -7.21 3.34 -0.06
CA TRP A 93 -5.92 2.72 -0.29
C TRP A 93 -6.06 1.20 -0.51
N LEU A 94 -6.84 0.49 0.32
CA LEU A 94 -7.12 -0.93 0.11
C LEU A 94 -7.78 -1.19 -1.24
N LEU A 95 -8.81 -0.42 -1.59
CA LEU A 95 -9.48 -0.55 -2.89
C LEU A 95 -8.51 -0.31 -4.05
N LEU A 96 -7.62 0.69 -3.92
CA LEU A 96 -6.60 0.97 -4.91
C LEU A 96 -5.61 -0.20 -5.06
N THR A 97 -5.18 -0.82 -3.95
CA THR A 97 -4.30 -2.00 -4.01
C THR A 97 -4.98 -3.20 -4.67
N VAL A 98 -6.27 -3.42 -4.41
CA VAL A 98 -7.06 -4.46 -5.07
C VAL A 98 -7.20 -4.18 -6.57
N LEU A 99 -7.48 -2.93 -6.95
CA LEU A 99 -7.59 -2.53 -8.35
C LEU A 99 -6.26 -2.73 -9.11
N LEU A 100 -5.14 -2.36 -8.48
CA LEU A 100 -3.80 -2.60 -9.02
C LEU A 100 -3.49 -4.09 -9.16
N ALA A 101 -3.88 -4.91 -8.18
CA ALA A 101 -3.71 -6.36 -8.23
C ALA A 101 -4.53 -6.98 -9.37
N ILE A 102 -5.77 -6.54 -9.58
CA ILE A 102 -6.63 -6.99 -10.69
C ILE A 102 -6.03 -6.57 -12.04
N LYS A 103 -5.53 -5.33 -12.17
CA LYS A 103 -4.82 -4.89 -13.37
C LYS A 103 -3.60 -5.77 -13.64
N SER A 104 -2.80 -6.05 -12.62
CA SER A 104 -1.62 -6.91 -12.76
C SER A 104 -2.02 -8.33 -13.20
N PHE A 105 -3.08 -8.88 -12.59
CA PHE A 105 -3.62 -10.19 -12.96
C PHE A 105 -4.12 -10.23 -14.42
N ALA A 106 -4.84 -9.21 -14.87
CA ALA A 106 -5.48 -9.22 -16.19
C ALA A 106 -4.52 -8.90 -17.36
N PHE A 107 -3.42 -8.19 -17.11
CA PHE A 107 -2.55 -7.64 -18.16
C PHE A 107 -1.09 -8.08 -18.08
N SER A 108 -0.68 -8.84 -17.06
CA SER A 108 0.71 -9.26 -16.92
C SER A 108 0.92 -10.68 -17.48
N PRO A 109 1.99 -10.92 -18.26
CA PRO A 109 2.34 -12.23 -18.79
C PRO A 109 2.99 -13.10 -17.69
N VAL A 110 2.20 -13.49 -16.69
CA VAL A 110 2.66 -14.31 -15.55
C VAL A 110 1.79 -15.55 -15.45
N SER A 111 2.39 -16.67 -15.03
CA SER A 111 1.65 -17.90 -14.76
C SER A 111 0.50 -17.66 -13.78
N ASP A 112 -0.68 -18.22 -14.08
CA ASP A 112 -1.91 -18.08 -13.30
C ASP A 112 -1.71 -18.33 -11.80
N LYS A 113 -0.83 -19.27 -11.44
CA LYS A 113 -0.51 -19.59 -10.05
C LYS A 113 0.08 -18.40 -9.30
N VAL A 114 1.03 -17.70 -9.91
CA VAL A 114 1.70 -16.53 -9.32
C VAL A 114 0.74 -15.34 -9.30
N ALA A 115 -0.06 -15.19 -10.35
CA ALA A 115 -1.04 -14.12 -10.44
C ALA A 115 -2.09 -14.21 -9.31
N VAL A 116 -2.57 -15.43 -9.01
CA VAL A 116 -3.51 -15.68 -7.88
C VAL A 116 -2.84 -15.44 -6.53
N GLN A 117 -1.57 -15.84 -6.35
CA GLN A 117 -0.82 -15.61 -5.10
C GLN A 117 -0.64 -14.13 -4.77
N LEU A 118 -0.52 -13.25 -5.78
CA LEU A 118 -0.42 -11.80 -5.59
C LEU A 118 -1.78 -11.15 -5.29
N LEU A 119 -2.85 -11.71 -5.87
CA LEU A 119 -4.20 -11.17 -5.74
C LEU A 119 -4.86 -11.55 -4.40
N LEU A 120 -4.68 -12.80 -3.95
CA LEU A 120 -5.27 -13.33 -2.71
C LEU A 120 -5.03 -12.46 -1.46
N PRO A 121 -3.79 -12.03 -1.15
CA PRO A 121 -3.51 -11.24 0.05
C PRO A 121 -4.21 -9.88 0.03
N SER A 122 -4.24 -9.22 -1.14
CA SER A 122 -4.91 -7.93 -1.32
C SER A 122 -6.42 -8.05 -1.12
N LEU A 123 -7.01 -9.12 -1.65
CA LEU A 123 -8.44 -9.39 -1.54
C LEU A 123 -8.85 -9.78 -0.11
N LEU A 124 -8.07 -10.64 0.55
CA LEU A 124 -8.27 -11.02 1.94
C LEU A 124 -8.14 -9.82 2.88
N ALA A 125 -7.11 -8.99 2.69
CA ALA A 125 -6.91 -7.78 3.48
C ALA A 125 -8.10 -6.82 3.32
N ALA A 126 -8.58 -6.60 2.10
CA ALA A 126 -9.77 -5.78 1.86
C ALA A 126 -11.03 -6.39 2.51
N ALA A 127 -11.28 -7.68 2.31
CA ALA A 127 -12.45 -8.37 2.83
C ALA A 127 -12.51 -8.38 4.36
N LEU A 128 -11.37 -8.48 5.05
CA LEU A 128 -11.30 -8.52 6.51
C LEU A 128 -11.22 -7.12 7.14
N LEU A 129 -10.37 -6.24 6.60
CA LEU A 129 -10.08 -4.95 7.23
C LEU A 129 -11.18 -3.91 6.99
N VAL A 130 -11.83 -3.90 5.82
CA VAL A 130 -12.93 -2.96 5.52
C VAL A 130 -14.11 -3.07 6.49
N PRO A 131 -14.72 -4.25 6.73
CA PRO A 131 -15.84 -4.37 7.67
C PRO A 131 -15.41 -4.08 9.10
N TYR A 132 -14.20 -4.50 9.50
CA TYR A 132 -13.64 -4.19 10.82
C TYR A 132 -13.51 -2.67 11.05
N LEU A 133 -12.90 -1.96 10.10
CA LEU A 133 -12.71 -0.51 10.18
C LEU A 133 -14.03 0.28 10.17
N LYS A 134 -15.05 -0.20 9.43
CA LYS A 134 -16.37 0.46 9.34
C LYS A 134 -17.24 0.24 10.57
N ARG A 135 -17.22 -0.97 11.16
CA ARG A 135 -18.14 -1.39 12.23
C ARG A 135 -17.56 -1.25 13.64
N SER A 136 -16.24 -1.20 13.80
CA SER A 136 -15.61 -1.15 15.13
C SER A 136 -15.85 0.18 15.87
N LYS A 137 -16.50 0.10 17.04
CA LYS A 137 -16.67 1.25 17.95
C LYS A 137 -15.33 1.77 18.47
N ARG A 138 -14.33 0.88 18.65
CA ARG A 138 -12.98 1.24 19.11
C ARG A 138 -12.23 2.12 18.11
N VAL A 139 -12.29 1.81 16.81
CA VAL A 139 -11.68 2.63 15.75
C VAL A 139 -12.24 4.06 15.81
N LYS A 140 -13.55 4.21 15.94
CA LYS A 140 -14.21 5.52 16.02
C LYS A 140 -13.82 6.32 17.28
N GLN A 141 -13.50 5.63 18.38
CA GLN A 141 -13.07 6.23 19.63
C GLN A 141 -11.57 6.59 19.64
N THR A 142 -10.72 5.91 18.86
CA THR A 142 -9.29 6.18 18.78
C THR A 142 -8.92 7.28 17.78
N PHE A 143 -9.63 7.37 16.65
CA PHE A 143 -9.36 8.35 15.58
C PHE A 143 -10.24 9.60 15.72
N ILE A 144 -10.03 10.37 16.78
CA ILE A 144 -10.82 11.58 17.10
C ILE A 144 -10.13 12.89 16.70
N ASN A 145 -8.84 12.85 16.35
CA ASN A 145 -8.06 14.05 16.07
C ASN A 145 -8.44 14.60 14.68
N PRO A 146 -8.84 15.88 14.54
CA PRO A 146 -9.18 16.47 13.24
C PRO A 146 -8.01 16.49 12.26
#